data_AF-A0A3R6E633-F1
#
_entry.id   AF-A0A3R6E633-F1
#
_cell.length_a   1.000
_cell.length_b   1.000
_cell.length_c   1.000
_cell.angle_alpha   90.00
_cell.angle_beta   90.00
_cell.angle_gamma   90.00
#
_symmetry.space_group_name_H-M   'P 1'
#
loop_
_entity.id
_entity.type
_entity.pdbx_description
1 polymer ?
#
loop_
_entity_poly.entity_id
_entity_poly.type
_entity_poly.pdbx_seq_one_letter_code
_entity_poly.pdbx_strand_id
1 'polypeptide(L)'
;MNIKTISFNTPDSDIFKKIVGVAKTGFFDGRSTTTYFEECRWFVERYECIMVFTRDIGYHTSGWWKNPDYERCYHLSISFPGGRNNKKLEHILNKFFGNNKRLLWCEPPYSEEGKKAGVYHYRLFCDENWQPIFPRGEVYSTQFTEMGWKSFSELHRII
;
A
#
# COMPACT_ATOMS: atom_id res chain seq x y z
N MET A 1 12.98 7.59 -16.05
CA MET A 1 12.09 8.60 -15.44
C MET A 1 12.72 9.08 -14.15
N ASN A 2 12.80 10.40 -13.94
CA ASN A 2 13.34 10.96 -12.70
C ASN A 2 12.31 10.80 -11.58
N ILE A 3 12.70 10.16 -10.48
CA ILE A 3 11.88 10.10 -9.28
C ILE A 3 11.74 11.51 -8.70
N LYS A 4 10.52 11.87 -8.27
CA LYS A 4 10.29 13.16 -7.61
C LYS A 4 10.95 13.17 -6.25
N THR A 5 11.61 14.27 -5.91
CA THR A 5 12.34 14.40 -4.65
C THR A 5 11.66 15.39 -3.72
N ILE A 6 11.55 15.02 -2.44
CA ILE A 6 11.21 15.93 -1.35
C ILE A 6 12.51 16.27 -0.62
N SER A 7 12.86 17.56 -0.62
CA SER A 7 14.14 18.05 -0.09
C SER A 7 14.27 17.80 1.42
N PHE A 8 15.50 17.56 1.88
CA PHE A 8 15.88 17.39 3.28
C PHE A 8 15.33 18.49 4.20
N ASN A 9 15.31 19.73 3.70
CA ASN A 9 14.88 20.92 4.44
C ASN A 9 13.35 21.04 4.57
N THR A 10 12.57 20.21 3.88
CA THR A 10 11.11 20.22 3.98
C THR A 10 10.69 19.84 5.41
N PRO A 11 9.83 20.63 6.09
CA PRO A 11 9.35 20.30 7.43
C PRO A 11 8.70 18.92 7.48
N ASP A 12 8.91 18.21 8.59
CA ASP A 12 8.45 16.82 8.78
C ASP A 12 6.94 16.69 8.49
N SER A 13 6.12 17.60 9.01
CA SER A 13 4.67 17.63 8.79
C SER A 13 4.30 17.77 7.32
N ASP A 14 5.07 18.53 6.56
CA ASP A 14 4.72 18.91 5.19
C ASP A 14 5.07 17.79 4.21
N ILE A 15 6.10 16.99 4.51
CA ILE A 15 6.42 15.76 3.79
C ILE A 15 5.20 14.84 3.76
N PHE A 16 4.66 14.48 4.93
CA PHE A 16 3.56 13.52 5.03
C PHE A 16 2.25 14.11 4.51
N LYS A 17 1.95 15.39 4.79
CA LYS A 17 0.77 16.07 4.22
C LYS A 17 0.79 16.05 2.69
N LYS A 18 1.95 16.30 2.08
CA LYS A 18 2.11 16.27 0.61
C LYS A 18 1.87 14.87 0.05
N ILE A 19 2.51 13.85 0.62
CA ILE A 19 2.38 12.46 0.15
C ILE A 19 0.92 11.98 0.29
N VAL A 20 0.31 12.19 1.47
CA VAL A 20 -1.10 11.84 1.72
C VAL A 20 -2.05 12.63 0.83
N GLY A 21 -1.78 13.92 0.60
CA GLY A 21 -2.58 14.77 -0.27
C GLY A 21 -2.62 14.24 -1.71
N VAL A 22 -1.48 13.77 -2.24
CA VAL A 22 -1.42 13.19 -3.58
C VAL A 22 -2.12 11.83 -3.64
N ALA A 23 -1.95 10.96 -2.63
CA ALA A 23 -2.66 9.69 -2.60
C ALA A 23 -4.20 9.84 -2.66
N LYS A 24 -4.73 10.97 -2.16
CA LYS A 24 -6.15 11.30 -2.16
C LYS A 24 -6.70 11.76 -3.52
N THR A 25 -5.87 12.02 -4.52
CA THR A 25 -6.34 12.48 -5.86
C THR A 25 -6.85 11.36 -6.75
N GLY A 26 -6.58 10.10 -6.40
CA GLY A 26 -6.93 8.95 -7.23
C GLY A 26 -6.91 7.62 -6.49
N PHE A 27 -6.89 6.54 -7.28
CA PHE A 27 -6.83 5.16 -6.82
C PHE A 27 -5.87 4.35 -7.70
N PHE A 28 -5.29 3.31 -7.11
CA PHE A 28 -4.46 2.33 -7.79
C PHE A 28 -5.14 0.96 -7.76
N ASP A 29 -5.19 0.27 -8.90
CA ASP A 29 -5.87 -1.03 -9.06
C ASP A 29 -4.90 -2.21 -9.15
N GLY A 30 -3.59 -1.96 -8.98
CA GLY A 30 -2.55 -2.99 -9.03
C GLY A 30 -2.18 -3.48 -10.43
N ARG A 31 -2.79 -2.99 -11.52
CA ARG A 31 -2.63 -3.59 -12.86
C ARG A 31 -1.44 -3.05 -13.65
N SER A 32 -1.18 -1.74 -13.58
CA SER A 32 -0.10 -1.12 -14.36
C SER A 32 0.38 0.18 -13.74
N THR A 33 1.60 0.59 -14.07
CA THR A 33 2.14 1.88 -13.67
C THR A 33 1.39 3.02 -14.36
N THR A 34 0.43 3.60 -13.65
CA THR A 34 -0.37 4.74 -14.11
C THR A 34 0.33 6.06 -13.78
N THR A 35 -0.14 7.17 -14.39
CA THR A 35 0.27 8.52 -14.00
C THR A 35 0.06 8.78 -12.51
N TYR A 36 -1.05 8.32 -11.94
CA TYR A 36 -1.32 8.39 -10.50
C TYR A 36 -0.25 7.66 -9.66
N PHE A 37 0.16 6.46 -10.08
CA PHE A 37 1.19 5.70 -9.38
C PHE A 37 2.53 6.44 -9.36
N GLU A 38 2.97 6.98 -10.51
CA GLU A 38 4.20 7.79 -10.57
C GLU A 38 4.05 9.10 -9.77
N GLU A 39 2.85 9.65 -9.67
CA GLU A 39 2.58 10.78 -8.79
C GLU A 39 2.69 10.42 -7.30
N CYS A 40 2.38 9.18 -6.93
CA CYS A 40 2.49 8.71 -5.56
C CYS A 40 3.92 8.32 -5.16
N ARG A 41 4.87 8.29 -6.11
CA ARG A 41 6.26 7.87 -5.91
C ARG A 41 7.18 9.06 -5.60
N TRP A 42 7.90 8.96 -4.48
CA TRP A 42 8.77 10.00 -3.97
C TRP A 42 10.08 9.43 -3.43
N PHE A 43 11.19 10.12 -3.70
CA PHE A 43 12.39 10.02 -2.90
C PHE A 43 12.35 11.10 -1.80
N VAL A 44 12.54 10.71 -0.55
CA VAL A 44 12.49 11.62 0.60
C VAL A 44 13.87 11.71 1.23
N GLU A 45 14.61 12.79 0.91
CA GLU A 45 16.02 12.96 1.28
C GLU A 45 16.23 12.87 2.80
N ARG A 46 15.35 13.50 3.59
CA ARG A 46 15.41 13.48 5.07
C ARG A 46 15.51 12.08 5.65
N TYR A 47 14.84 11.10 5.02
CA TYR A 47 14.85 9.71 5.48
C TYR A 47 15.70 8.80 4.59
N GLU A 48 16.25 9.31 3.49
CA GLU A 48 17.05 8.56 2.52
C GLU A 48 16.32 7.31 2.04
N CYS A 49 15.05 7.46 1.72
CA CYS A 49 14.17 6.35 1.34
C CYS A 49 13.28 6.72 0.17
N ILE A 50 12.83 5.69 -0.55
CA ILE A 50 11.82 5.80 -1.58
C ILE A 50 10.50 5.36 -0.96
N MET A 51 9.47 6.18 -1.13
CA MET A 51 8.11 5.90 -0.71
C MET A 51 7.17 5.91 -1.90
N VAL A 52 6.28 4.94 -1.97
CA VAL A 52 5.08 4.97 -2.80
C VAL A 52 3.90 4.83 -1.85
N PHE A 53 3.03 5.82 -1.80
CA PHE A 53 1.84 5.78 -0.95
C PHE A 53 0.58 5.95 -1.79
N THR A 54 -0.23 4.91 -1.89
CA THR A 54 -1.40 4.85 -2.75
C THR A 54 -2.66 4.52 -1.95
N ARG A 55 -3.81 4.86 -2.54
CA ARG A 55 -5.10 4.29 -2.17
C ARG A 55 -5.41 3.18 -3.16
N ASP A 56 -5.34 1.95 -2.68
CA ASP A 56 -5.56 0.78 -3.52
C ASP A 56 -7.02 0.38 -3.47
N ILE A 57 -7.54 -0.04 -4.62
CA ILE A 57 -8.89 -0.60 -4.76
C ILE A 57 -8.85 -1.83 -5.67
N GLY A 58 -9.92 -2.60 -5.69
CA GLY A 58 -10.20 -3.50 -6.79
C GLY A 58 -9.59 -4.90 -6.67
N TYR A 59 -9.00 -5.25 -5.53
CA TYR A 59 -8.39 -6.57 -5.36
C TYR A 59 -9.42 -7.70 -5.35
N HIS A 60 -10.55 -7.50 -4.68
CA HIS A 60 -11.64 -8.48 -4.70
C HIS A 60 -12.40 -8.42 -6.02
N THR A 61 -12.80 -7.22 -6.47
CA THR A 61 -13.57 -7.06 -7.71
C THR A 61 -12.79 -7.44 -8.98
N SER A 62 -11.45 -7.39 -8.96
CA SER A 62 -10.60 -7.91 -10.04
C SER A 62 -10.29 -9.41 -9.91
N GLY A 63 -10.82 -10.08 -8.89
CA GLY A 63 -10.68 -11.53 -8.69
C GLY A 63 -9.37 -11.98 -8.07
N TRP A 64 -8.53 -11.05 -7.57
CA TRP A 64 -7.27 -11.38 -6.90
C TRP A 64 -7.50 -11.99 -5.51
N TRP A 65 -8.45 -11.45 -4.75
CA TRP A 65 -8.85 -11.96 -3.44
C TRP A 65 -10.34 -12.33 -3.40
N LYS A 66 -10.74 -13.28 -2.56
CA LYS A 66 -12.16 -13.67 -2.42
C LYS A 66 -12.89 -12.89 -1.33
N ASN A 67 -12.14 -12.30 -0.41
CA ASN A 67 -12.69 -11.61 0.74
C ASN A 67 -12.82 -10.09 0.46
N PRO A 68 -14.04 -9.53 0.52
CA PRO A 68 -14.29 -8.11 0.22
C PRO A 68 -13.65 -7.14 1.21
N ASP A 69 -13.28 -7.58 2.43
CA ASP A 69 -12.59 -6.72 3.40
C ASP A 69 -11.20 -6.31 2.93
N TYR A 70 -10.65 -6.99 1.92
CA TYR A 70 -9.38 -6.66 1.30
C TYR A 70 -9.52 -5.83 0.02
N GLU A 71 -10.74 -5.38 -0.31
CA GLU A 71 -11.01 -4.62 -1.54
C GLU A 71 -10.31 -3.26 -1.58
N ARG A 72 -10.07 -2.63 -0.41
CA ARG A 72 -9.51 -1.27 -0.32
C ARG A 72 -8.46 -1.18 0.77
N CYS A 73 -7.36 -0.47 0.50
CA CYS A 73 -6.38 -0.16 1.54
C CYS A 73 -5.57 1.11 1.26
N TYR A 74 -5.05 1.73 2.31
CA TYR A 74 -3.88 2.60 2.18
C TYR A 74 -2.63 1.73 2.08
N HIS A 75 -1.88 1.86 1.00
CA HIS A 75 -0.69 1.05 0.74
C HIS A 75 0.56 1.92 0.74
N LEU A 76 1.47 1.63 1.65
CA LEU A 76 2.81 2.20 1.69
C LEU A 76 3.82 1.15 1.23
N SER A 77 4.47 1.39 0.10
CA SER A 77 5.69 0.69 -0.28
C SER A 77 6.88 1.56 0.08
N ILE A 78 7.86 1.01 0.81
CA ILE A 78 9.05 1.75 1.25
C ILE A 78 10.32 0.94 1.06
N SER A 79 11.36 1.58 0.56
CA SER A 79 12.72 1.03 0.50
C SER A 79 13.77 2.05 0.91
N PHE A 80 14.88 1.54 1.44
CA PHE A 80 16.04 2.35 1.82
C PHE A 80 17.24 1.93 0.95
N PRO A 81 17.57 2.69 -0.11
CA PRO A 81 18.66 2.33 -1.01
C PRO A 81 20.02 2.15 -0.31
N GLY A 82 20.27 2.93 0.75
CA GLY A 82 21.48 2.81 1.58
C GLY A 82 21.42 1.71 2.65
N GLY A 83 20.39 0.87 2.64
CA GLY A 83 20.14 -0.16 3.67
C GLY A 83 19.05 0.22 4.65
N ARG A 84 18.30 -0.78 5.12
CA ARG A 84 17.11 -0.61 5.97
C ARG A 84 17.45 0.12 7.27
N ASN A 85 16.74 1.22 7.55
CA ASN A 85 16.85 1.95 8.80
C ASN A 85 15.56 1.82 9.63
N ASN A 86 15.58 0.94 10.64
CA ASN A 86 14.40 0.64 11.46
C ASN A 86 13.87 1.85 12.25
N LYS A 87 14.74 2.76 12.71
CA LYS A 87 14.32 3.96 13.46
C LYS A 87 13.54 4.92 12.55
N LYS A 88 14.06 5.18 11.34
CA LYS A 88 13.39 6.02 10.35
C LYS A 88 12.07 5.39 9.90
N LEU A 89 12.08 4.09 9.61
CA LEU A 89 10.89 3.34 9.24
C LEU A 89 9.80 3.46 10.31
N GLU A 90 10.15 3.24 11.58
CA GLU A 90 9.21 3.32 12.70
C GLU A 90 8.58 4.71 12.82
N HIS A 91 9.38 5.78 12.67
CA HIS A 91 8.90 7.16 12.61
C HIS A 91 7.92 7.38 11.45
N ILE A 92 8.26 6.91 10.26
CA ILE A 92 7.43 7.03 9.06
C ILE A 92 6.09 6.32 9.24
N LEU A 93 6.10 5.09 9.77
CA LEU A 93 4.87 4.35 10.04
C LEU A 93 3.99 5.07 11.08
N ASN A 94 4.60 5.66 12.12
CA ASN A 94 3.88 6.47 13.10
C ASN A 94 3.22 7.70 12.46
N LYS A 95 3.87 8.31 11.47
CA LYS A 95 3.36 9.50 10.78
C LYS A 95 2.23 9.20 9.80
N PHE A 96 2.29 8.07 9.09
CA PHE A 96 1.20 7.66 8.20
C PHE A 96 0.01 7.06 8.94
N PHE A 97 0.27 6.19 9.92
CA PHE A 97 -0.77 5.29 10.44
C PHE A 97 -1.09 5.51 11.92
N GLY A 98 -0.20 6.16 12.69
CA GLY A 98 -0.43 6.48 14.10
C GLY A 98 -0.97 5.28 14.91
N ASN A 99 -2.13 5.47 15.55
CA ASN A 99 -2.78 4.44 16.37
C ASN A 99 -3.25 3.21 15.56
N ASN A 100 -3.38 3.33 14.24
CA ASN A 100 -3.82 2.24 13.36
C ASN A 100 -2.70 1.28 12.99
N LYS A 101 -1.46 1.52 13.42
CA LYS A 101 -0.32 0.64 13.12
C LYS A 101 -0.53 -0.83 13.49
N ARG A 102 -1.27 -1.09 14.57
CA ARG A 102 -1.61 -2.45 15.01
C ARG A 102 -2.47 -3.23 14.00
N LEU A 103 -3.06 -2.53 13.03
CA LEU A 103 -3.89 -3.09 11.97
C LEU A 103 -3.11 -3.27 10.65
N LEU A 104 -1.81 -2.92 10.63
CA LEU A 104 -1.03 -3.01 9.40
C LEU A 104 -0.72 -4.46 9.05
N TRP A 105 -1.08 -4.85 7.84
CA TRP A 105 -0.49 -6.01 7.20
C TRP A 105 0.85 -5.62 6.61
N CYS A 106 1.93 -6.19 7.14
CA CYS A 106 3.27 -6.06 6.60
C CYS A 106 3.62 -7.25 5.68
N GLU A 107 3.95 -6.97 4.43
CA GLU A 107 4.50 -7.95 3.50
C GLU A 107 5.99 -7.61 3.25
N PRO A 108 6.93 -8.45 3.69
CA PRO A 108 8.33 -8.30 3.35
C PRO A 108 8.58 -8.52 1.86
N PRO A 109 9.76 -8.14 1.34
CA PRO A 109 10.12 -8.45 -0.04
C PRO A 109 10.25 -9.98 -0.24
N TYR A 110 9.41 -10.55 -1.10
CA TYR A 110 9.41 -11.99 -1.39
C TYR A 110 10.22 -12.37 -2.63
N SER A 111 10.17 -11.56 -3.71
CA SER A 111 10.95 -11.81 -4.93
C SER A 111 12.42 -11.48 -4.75
N GLU A 112 13.31 -12.08 -5.55
CA GLU A 112 14.74 -11.79 -5.51
C GLU A 112 15.03 -10.32 -5.85
N GLU A 113 14.30 -9.75 -6.80
CA GLU A 113 14.33 -8.33 -7.14
C GLU A 113 13.85 -7.47 -5.97
N GLY A 114 12.76 -7.88 -5.32
CA GLY A 114 12.22 -7.19 -4.14
C GLY A 114 13.19 -7.23 -2.97
N LYS A 115 13.87 -8.36 -2.74
CA LYS A 115 14.89 -8.52 -1.69
C LYS A 115 16.09 -7.62 -1.97
N LYS A 116 16.58 -7.60 -3.21
CA LYS A 116 17.66 -6.70 -3.65
C LYS A 116 17.27 -5.23 -3.51
N ALA A 117 16.02 -4.88 -3.83
CA ALA A 117 15.51 -3.52 -3.70
C ALA A 117 15.14 -3.14 -2.26
N GLY A 118 15.03 -4.12 -1.34
CA GLY A 118 14.67 -3.91 0.06
C GLY A 118 13.30 -3.26 0.24
N VAL A 119 12.33 -3.57 -0.63
CA VAL A 119 10.99 -2.96 -0.61
C VAL A 119 10.09 -3.70 0.36
N TYR A 120 9.52 -2.98 1.31
CA TYR A 120 8.51 -3.49 2.24
C TYR A 120 7.17 -2.84 1.94
N HIS A 121 6.12 -3.64 2.05
CA HIS A 121 4.75 -3.20 1.83
C HIS A 121 3.98 -3.19 3.14
N TYR A 122 3.29 -2.09 3.41
CA TYR A 122 2.44 -1.90 4.58
C TYR A 122 1.05 -1.53 4.10
N ARG A 123 0.06 -2.37 4.42
CA ARG A 123 -1.34 -2.18 4.01
C ARG A 123 -2.20 -1.92 5.23
N LEU A 124 -2.97 -0.84 5.20
CA LEU A 124 -4.04 -0.58 6.14
C LEU A 124 -5.37 -0.73 5.42
N PHE A 125 -6.07 -1.85 5.64
CA PHE A 125 -7.36 -2.12 4.99
C PHE A 125 -8.45 -1.18 5.48
N CYS A 126 -9.38 -0.87 4.60
CA CYS A 126 -10.44 0.07 4.87
C CYS A 126 -11.80 -0.42 4.39
N ASP A 127 -12.85 0.08 5.04
CA ASP A 127 -14.22 -0.03 4.54
C ASP A 127 -14.46 0.91 3.33
N GLU A 128 -15.69 0.95 2.83
CA GLU A 128 -16.10 1.83 1.73
C GLU A 128 -15.96 3.34 2.04
N ASN A 129 -15.95 3.71 3.32
CA ASN A 129 -15.79 5.07 3.82
C ASN A 129 -14.32 5.41 4.15
N TRP A 130 -13.37 4.58 3.72
CA TRP A 130 -11.94 4.72 4.01
C TRP A 130 -11.60 4.72 5.50
N GLN A 131 -12.46 4.10 6.34
CA GLN A 131 -12.16 3.89 7.75
C GLN A 131 -11.35 2.61 7.92
N PRO A 132 -10.27 2.63 8.73
CA PRO A 132 -9.45 1.44 8.97
C PRO A 132 -10.26 0.29 9.56
N ILE A 133 -10.08 -0.90 9.01
CA ILE A 133 -10.69 -2.14 9.50
C ILE A 133 -9.63 -3.19 9.78
N PHE A 134 -9.98 -4.15 10.64
CA PHE A 134 -9.29 -5.43 10.70
C PHE A 134 -10.07 -6.41 9.81
N PRO A 135 -9.51 -6.92 8.71
CA PRO A 135 -10.22 -7.85 7.84
C PRO A 135 -10.74 -9.07 8.60
N ARG A 136 -11.95 -9.51 8.27
CA ARG A 136 -12.57 -10.68 8.89
C ARG A 136 -12.14 -11.93 8.13
N GLY A 137 -11.34 -12.78 8.76
CA GLY A 137 -10.82 -14.00 8.13
C GLY A 137 -9.65 -13.71 7.18
N GLU A 138 -9.36 -14.68 6.32
CA GLU A 138 -8.21 -14.65 5.40
C GLU A 138 -8.61 -14.13 4.01
N VAL A 139 -7.63 -13.82 3.16
CA VAL A 139 -7.84 -13.30 1.78
C VAL A 139 -8.68 -14.21 0.88
N TYR A 140 -8.66 -15.53 1.13
CA TYR A 140 -9.43 -16.51 0.36
C TYR A 140 -10.67 -17.03 1.11
N SER A 141 -10.97 -16.49 2.29
CA SER A 141 -12.17 -16.87 3.03
C SER A 141 -13.42 -16.51 2.23
N THR A 142 -14.29 -17.50 2.01
CA THR A 142 -15.57 -17.34 1.29
C THR A 142 -16.74 -17.04 2.21
N GLN A 143 -16.52 -17.06 3.53
CA GLN A 143 -17.56 -16.91 4.56
C GLN A 143 -18.34 -15.59 4.46
N PHE A 144 -17.79 -14.59 3.77
CA PHE A 144 -18.40 -13.27 3.54
C PHE A 144 -18.44 -12.88 2.06
N THR A 145 -18.20 -13.83 1.15
CA THR A 145 -18.42 -13.62 -0.28
C THR A 145 -19.94 -13.62 -0.53
N GLU A 146 -20.49 -12.49 -0.98
CA GLU A 146 -21.93 -12.39 -1.26
C GLU A 146 -22.38 -13.46 -2.26
N MET A 147 -23.62 -13.91 -2.11
CA MET A 147 -24.22 -14.94 -2.95
C MET A 147 -24.21 -14.46 -4.42
N GLY A 148 -23.37 -15.06 -5.25
CA GLY A 148 -23.23 -14.74 -6.69
C GLY A 148 -21.86 -14.23 -7.13
N TRP A 149 -20.96 -13.87 -6.20
CA TRP A 149 -19.59 -13.43 -6.54
C TRP A 149 -18.68 -14.64 -6.78
N LYS A 150 -17.81 -14.55 -7.80
CA LYS A 150 -16.91 -15.64 -8.26
C LYS A 150 -15.45 -15.18 -8.23
N SER A 151 -14.54 -16.02 -7.75
CA SER A 151 -13.10 -15.80 -7.83
C SER A 151 -12.57 -15.96 -9.26
N PHE A 152 -11.34 -15.50 -9.52
CA PHE A 152 -10.70 -15.67 -10.83
C PHE A 152 -10.68 -17.13 -11.30
N SER A 153 -10.33 -18.07 -10.42
CA SER A 153 -10.39 -19.52 -10.72
C SER A 153 -11.80 -20.01 -11.07
N GLU A 154 -12.84 -19.49 -10.42
CA GLU A 154 -14.24 -19.83 -10.67
C GLU A 154 -14.77 -19.20 -11.97
N LEU A 155 -14.25 -18.03 -12.35
CA LEU A 155 -14.53 -17.38 -13.63
C LEU A 155 -13.83 -18.07 -14.81
N HIS A 156 -12.62 -18.59 -14.59
CA HIS A 156 -11.77 -19.15 -15.65
C HIS A 156 -11.70 -20.68 -15.69
N ARG A 157 -12.42 -21.40 -14.82
CA ARG A 157 -12.49 -22.88 -14.77
C ARG A 157 -11.11 -23.55 -14.77
N ILE A 158 -10.14 -22.94 -14.13
CA ILE A 158 -8.84 -23.56 -13.91
C ILE A 158 -8.98 -24.38 -12.63
N ILE A 159 -9.22 -25.68 -12.80
CA ILE A 159 -9.24 -26.70 -11.75
C ILE A 159 -8.00 -27.57 -11.93
#